data_AF-A0A5C6NSM5-F1
#
_entry.id   AF-A0A5C6NSM5-F1
#
_cell.length_a   1.000
_cell.length_b   1.000
_cell.length_c   1.000
_cell.angle_alpha   90.00
_cell.angle_beta   90.00
_cell.angle_gamma   90.00
#
_symmetry.space_group_name_H-M   'P 1'
#
loop_
_entity.id
_entity.type
_entity.pdbx_description
1 polymer ?
#
loop_
_entity_poly.entity_id
_entity_poly.type
_entity_poly.pdbx_seq_one_letter_code
_entity_poly.pdbx_strand_id
1 'polypeptide(L)'
;MHVGMILLCWLEIGSISMNDLFPPLSLAAHTPDNSFMGFVAEELNETERLAIQRNKLNNMAVVYGKEASMWKGKATFLTTLHRYMEIHGTVYFETQRPPEVPAFVKNHGLLAQAELQQLLRRAKLFIGFGFPYEGPAPLEAIANGCIFLQPKFNPPHSSLNHEFFRGKPTSRKVSSQHPYAEQHVGRPHVYTVDFNNSEEFDAAIREIMRIDVEPYLPYEYTCEGMLERLHAYIQNQPNSSVLAWASNASDFPSWPPLSALRLVASLEGQSCVEACQNAELFCEPALFRFINIREAFNALDFPCEGLDSEMNHLLPAFSAEQAECGLQQDPLLFSCAGSSIKYRRLCPCRDYRNGQVALCRDCL
;
A
#
# COMPACT_ATOMS: atom_id res chain seq x y z
N MET A 1 -22.63 12.17 -12.18
CA MET A 1 -22.16 10.78 -12.21
C MET A 1 -21.78 10.38 -10.79
N HIS A 2 -22.58 9.53 -10.14
CA HIS A 2 -22.22 8.97 -8.84
C HIS A 2 -21.06 8.00 -9.04
N VAL A 3 -19.89 8.32 -8.51
CA VAL A 3 -18.85 7.32 -8.27
C VAL A 3 -19.38 6.48 -7.12
N GLY A 4 -20.12 5.42 -7.45
CA GLY A 4 -20.41 4.34 -6.52
C GLY A 4 -19.07 3.75 -6.12
N MET A 5 -18.62 4.08 -4.92
CA MET A 5 -17.43 3.51 -4.31
C MET A 5 -17.68 2.01 -4.15
N ILE A 6 -17.22 1.21 -5.11
CA ILE A 6 -17.21 -0.25 -4.99
C ILE A 6 -16.21 -0.57 -3.90
N LEU A 7 -16.70 -0.64 -2.67
CA LEU A 7 -15.96 -1.11 -1.51
C LEU A 7 -15.93 -2.65 -1.55
N LEU A 8 -15.23 -3.22 -2.52
CA LEU A 8 -14.95 -4.67 -2.56
C LEU A 8 -13.48 -4.89 -2.22
N CYS A 9 -13.23 -5.29 -0.97
CA CYS A 9 -12.18 -6.21 -0.51
C CYS A 9 -11.69 -5.90 0.90
N TRP A 10 -12.56 -5.91 1.92
CA TRP A 10 -12.10 -5.97 3.33
C TRP A 10 -13.04 -6.71 4.29
N LEU A 11 -14.18 -7.23 3.83
CA LEU A 11 -15.20 -7.91 4.63
C LEU A 11 -15.32 -9.37 4.21
N GLU A 12 -14.93 -10.28 5.11
CA GLU A 12 -15.31 -11.71 5.16
C GLU A 12 -15.17 -12.53 3.86
N ILE A 13 -13.97 -12.59 3.30
CA ILE A 13 -13.66 -13.54 2.20
C ILE A 13 -12.40 -14.32 2.58
N GLY A 14 -12.52 -15.24 3.55
CA GLY A 14 -11.41 -16.12 3.96
C GLY A 14 -11.37 -17.47 3.23
N SER A 15 -12.43 -17.84 2.51
CA SER A 15 -12.65 -19.21 2.05
C SER A 15 -13.07 -19.30 0.58
N ILE A 16 -12.44 -18.51 -0.30
CA ILE A 16 -12.60 -18.69 -1.75
C ILE A 16 -11.27 -19.20 -2.31
N SER A 17 -11.27 -20.41 -2.85
CA SER A 17 -10.17 -20.94 -3.66
C SER A 17 -10.22 -20.24 -5.03
N MET A 18 -9.44 -19.18 -5.21
CA MET A 18 -9.22 -18.57 -6.52
C MET A 18 -7.92 -19.13 -7.10
N ASN A 19 -7.95 -19.56 -8.36
CA ASN A 19 -6.75 -20.05 -9.05
C ASN A 19 -5.78 -18.88 -9.31
N ASP A 20 -4.49 -19.19 -9.51
CA ASP A 20 -3.41 -18.25 -9.93
C ASP A 20 -3.74 -17.37 -11.14
N LEU A 21 -4.78 -17.74 -11.90
CA LEU A 21 -5.28 -17.02 -13.07
C LEU A 21 -6.06 -15.74 -12.74
N PHE A 22 -6.62 -15.60 -11.52
CA PHE A 22 -7.37 -14.41 -11.09
C PHE A 22 -7.04 -14.03 -9.64
N PRO A 23 -5.89 -13.38 -9.40
CA PRO A 23 -5.58 -12.83 -8.09
C PRO A 23 -6.63 -11.79 -7.67
N PRO A 24 -6.96 -11.66 -6.37
CA PRO A 24 -7.86 -10.62 -5.89
C PRO A 24 -7.39 -9.22 -6.30
N LEU A 25 -8.33 -8.29 -6.47
CA LEU A 25 -8.02 -6.90 -6.78
C LEU A 25 -7.90 -6.06 -5.51
N SER A 26 -6.85 -5.24 -5.39
CA SER A 26 -6.64 -4.34 -4.26
C SER A 26 -6.72 -2.86 -4.65
N LEU A 27 -7.20 -2.01 -3.72
CA LEU A 27 -7.27 -0.56 -3.90
C LEU A 27 -5.92 0.15 -3.71
N ALA A 28 -4.94 -0.54 -3.12
CA ALA A 28 -3.58 -0.08 -2.94
C ALA A 28 -2.60 -1.23 -3.22
N ALA A 29 -1.42 -0.90 -3.73
CA ALA A 29 -0.39 -1.86 -4.12
C ALA A 29 0.40 -2.40 -2.89
N HIS A 30 -0.29 -2.93 -1.89
CA HIS A 30 0.30 -3.37 -0.62
C HIS A 30 0.41 -4.90 -0.46
N THR A 31 -0.23 -5.67 -1.35
CA THR A 31 -0.22 -7.13 -1.33
C THR A 31 0.19 -7.61 -2.72
N PRO A 32 1.44 -7.99 -2.95
CA PRO A 32 1.91 -8.45 -4.26
C PRO A 32 1.25 -9.76 -4.72
N ASP A 33 0.72 -10.55 -3.78
CA ASP A 33 -0.13 -11.72 -4.09
C ASP A 33 -1.44 -11.35 -4.80
N ASN A 34 -1.82 -10.06 -4.76
CA ASN A 34 -3.02 -9.50 -5.37
C ASN A 34 -2.66 -8.59 -6.55
N SER A 35 -3.59 -8.43 -7.49
CA SER A 35 -3.45 -7.42 -8.55
C SER A 35 -3.88 -6.04 -8.05
N PHE A 36 -3.03 -5.03 -8.20
CA PHE A 36 -3.38 -3.66 -7.86
C PHE A 36 -4.38 -3.09 -8.88
N MET A 37 -5.59 -2.74 -8.44
CA MET A 37 -6.61 -2.07 -9.26
C MET A 37 -6.56 -0.56 -9.09
N GLY A 38 -6.46 -0.08 -7.85
CA GLY A 38 -6.41 1.35 -7.53
C GLY A 38 -7.72 2.10 -7.79
N PHE A 39 -7.60 3.42 -7.89
CA PHE A 39 -8.68 4.35 -8.22
C PHE A 39 -8.09 5.60 -8.90
N VAL A 40 -8.95 6.51 -9.36
CA VAL A 40 -8.53 7.79 -9.97
C VAL A 40 -8.75 8.93 -8.99
N ALA A 41 -7.74 9.78 -8.82
CA ALA A 41 -7.89 11.09 -8.18
C ALA A 41 -7.99 12.20 -9.24
N GLU A 42 -8.54 13.36 -8.87
CA GLU A 42 -8.66 14.50 -9.77
C GLU A 42 -7.29 15.00 -10.24
N GLU A 43 -7.11 15.08 -11.56
CA GLU A 43 -5.92 15.63 -12.18
C GLU A 43 -6.06 17.15 -12.34
N LEU A 44 -5.03 17.87 -11.88
CA LEU A 44 -4.99 19.33 -11.98
C LEU A 44 -4.12 19.74 -13.16
N ASN A 45 -4.61 20.67 -13.98
CA ASN A 45 -3.78 21.27 -15.02
C ASN A 45 -2.72 22.22 -14.42
N GLU A 46 -1.73 22.62 -15.22
CA GLU A 46 -0.63 23.48 -14.75
C GLU A 46 -1.11 24.81 -14.13
N THR A 47 -2.16 25.41 -14.70
CA THR A 47 -2.69 26.69 -14.20
C THR A 47 -3.37 26.50 -12.84
N GLU A 48 -4.12 25.41 -12.66
CA GLU A 48 -4.73 25.05 -11.39
C GLU A 48 -3.69 24.71 -10.33
N ARG A 49 -2.64 23.96 -10.68
CA ARG A 49 -1.52 23.64 -9.78
C ARG A 49 -0.86 24.90 -9.25
N LEU A 50 -0.52 25.83 -10.14
CA LEU A 50 0.07 27.13 -9.76
C LEU A 50 -0.90 27.99 -8.94
N ALA A 51 -2.20 27.98 -9.26
CA ALA A 51 -3.21 28.70 -8.50
C ALA A 51 -3.35 28.14 -7.07
N ILE A 52 -3.35 26.83 -6.91
CA ILE A 52 -3.42 26.16 -5.59
C ILE A 52 -2.17 26.49 -4.78
N GLN A 53 -0.99 26.37 -5.39
CA GLN A 53 0.28 26.67 -4.71
C GLN A 53 0.32 28.11 -4.19
N ARG A 54 -0.13 29.09 -5.00
CA ARG A 54 -0.15 30.51 -4.61
C ARG A 54 -1.19 30.85 -3.54
N ASN A 55 -2.31 30.13 -3.51
CA ASN A 55 -3.43 30.41 -2.60
C ASN A 55 -3.45 29.51 -1.35
N LYS A 56 -2.44 28.65 -1.15
CA LYS A 56 -2.34 27.77 0.02
C LYS A 56 -2.23 28.59 1.31
N LEU A 57 -3.03 28.26 2.31
CA LEU A 57 -2.90 28.82 3.65
C LEU A 57 -1.86 28.03 4.44
N ASN A 58 -0.73 28.66 4.70
CA ASN A 58 0.42 28.01 5.35
C ASN A 58 0.15 27.52 6.78
N ASN A 59 -0.85 28.09 7.45
CA ASN A 59 -1.21 27.80 8.83
C ASN A 59 -2.55 27.05 8.94
N MET A 60 -2.90 26.20 7.98
CA MET A 60 -4.18 25.49 7.98
C MET A 60 -3.98 23.97 7.85
N ALA A 61 -4.58 23.22 8.77
CA ALA A 61 -4.57 21.76 8.78
C ALA A 61 -6.00 21.21 8.70
N VAL A 62 -6.19 20.10 7.99
CA VAL A 62 -7.45 19.36 7.91
C VAL A 62 -7.23 17.95 8.46
N VAL A 63 -8.09 17.54 9.38
CA VAL A 63 -8.01 16.23 10.03
C VAL A 63 -8.71 15.15 9.21
N TYR A 64 -8.03 14.02 9.04
CA TYR A 64 -8.58 12.80 8.49
C TYR A 64 -9.26 11.97 9.59
N GLY A 65 -10.55 12.23 9.81
CA GLY A 65 -11.37 11.46 10.75
C GLY A 65 -12.80 11.98 10.77
N LYS A 66 -13.72 11.27 10.12
CA LYS A 66 -15.12 11.71 9.95
C LYS A 66 -16.04 11.31 11.11
N GLU A 67 -15.58 10.43 11.99
CA GLU A 67 -16.33 9.95 13.16
C GLU A 67 -15.69 10.44 14.46
N ALA A 68 -16.54 10.81 15.44
CA ALA A 68 -16.08 11.31 16.74
C ALA A 68 -15.17 10.31 17.49
N SER A 69 -15.43 9.02 17.35
CA SER A 69 -14.62 7.93 17.93
C SER A 69 -13.14 8.02 17.56
N MET A 70 -12.83 8.47 16.33
CA MET A 70 -11.45 8.59 15.81
C MET A 70 -10.66 9.70 16.52
N TRP A 71 -11.35 10.68 17.13
CA TRP A 71 -10.75 11.82 17.82
C TRP A 71 -10.42 11.51 19.29
N LYS A 72 -10.89 10.37 19.82
CA LYS A 72 -10.66 9.96 21.20
C LYS A 72 -9.17 9.83 21.51
N GLY A 73 -8.73 10.49 22.57
CA GLY A 73 -7.32 10.48 23.01
C GLY A 73 -6.36 11.29 22.14
N LYS A 74 -6.86 12.08 21.19
CA LYS A 74 -6.04 12.87 20.25
C LYS A 74 -5.80 14.32 20.69
N ALA A 75 -6.38 14.74 21.82
CA ALA A 75 -6.38 16.14 22.27
C ALA A 75 -4.96 16.72 22.45
N THR A 76 -4.03 15.94 23.03
CA THR A 76 -2.69 16.43 23.39
C THR A 76 -1.87 16.90 22.18
N PHE A 77 -1.79 16.12 21.10
CA PHE A 77 -1.05 16.55 19.92
C PHE A 77 -1.84 17.56 19.09
N LEU A 78 -3.18 17.52 19.10
CA LEU A 78 -4.00 18.57 18.47
C LEU A 78 -3.75 19.93 19.13
N THR A 79 -3.61 19.98 20.47
CA THR A 79 -3.21 21.21 21.18
C THR A 79 -1.80 21.66 20.79
N THR A 80 -0.88 20.74 20.52
CA THR A 80 0.48 21.07 20.05
C THR A 80 0.43 21.64 18.63
N LEU A 81 -0.28 20.98 17.72
CA LEU A 81 -0.49 21.43 16.35
C LEU A 81 -1.21 22.79 16.29
N HIS A 82 -2.16 23.04 17.19
CA HIS A 82 -2.93 24.28 17.23
C HIS A 82 -2.07 25.53 17.48
N ARG A 83 -0.86 25.37 18.04
CA ARG A 83 0.11 26.46 18.19
C ARG A 83 0.67 26.96 16.86
N TYR A 84 0.63 26.13 15.82
CA TYR A 84 1.19 26.39 14.50
C TYR A 84 0.12 26.61 13.43
N MET A 85 -1.02 25.92 13.54
CA MET A 85 -2.05 25.91 12.51
C MET A 85 -3.47 25.96 13.08
N GLU A 86 -4.39 26.56 12.32
CA GLU A 86 -5.82 26.38 12.50
C GLU A 86 -6.20 24.95 12.09
N ILE A 87 -6.95 24.25 12.94
CA ILE A 87 -7.30 22.85 12.73
C ILE A 87 -8.75 22.76 12.27
N HIS A 88 -8.97 22.12 11.14
CA HIS A 88 -10.27 21.91 10.52
C HIS A 88 -10.65 20.43 10.58
N GLY A 89 -11.93 20.14 10.77
CA GLY A 89 -12.47 18.79 10.77
C GLY A 89 -13.71 18.66 9.89
N THR A 90 -14.04 17.45 9.48
CA THR A 90 -15.24 17.10 8.71
C THR A 90 -16.03 15.99 9.41
N VAL A 91 -16.26 16.20 10.71
CA VAL A 91 -16.87 15.21 11.61
C VAL A 91 -18.38 15.33 11.55
N TYR A 92 -19.08 14.21 11.43
CA TYR A 92 -20.54 14.17 11.51
C TYR A 92 -21.03 14.62 12.90
N PHE A 93 -22.11 15.40 12.93
CA PHE A 93 -22.89 15.69 14.13
C PHE A 93 -24.33 16.04 13.77
N GLU A 94 -25.29 15.63 14.60
CA GLU A 94 -26.71 15.91 14.36
C GLU A 94 -27.14 17.27 14.92
N THR A 95 -26.83 17.52 16.20
CA THR A 95 -27.31 18.72 16.90
C THR A 95 -26.22 19.42 17.71
N GLN A 96 -25.28 18.67 18.29
CA GLN A 96 -24.20 19.22 19.11
C GLN A 96 -22.84 18.68 18.69
N ARG A 97 -21.80 19.50 18.88
CA ARG A 97 -20.41 19.09 18.66
C ARG A 97 -20.07 17.89 19.56
N PRO A 98 -19.46 16.82 19.01
CA PRO A 98 -19.01 15.69 19.83
C PRO A 98 -17.95 16.13 20.84
N PRO A 99 -18.02 15.68 22.10
CA PRO A 99 -17.08 16.08 23.15
C PRO A 99 -15.63 15.67 22.86
N GLU A 100 -15.41 14.65 22.02
CA GLU A 100 -14.10 14.20 21.57
C GLU A 100 -13.39 15.21 20.66
N VAL A 101 -14.15 16.09 19.99
CA VAL A 101 -13.62 17.10 19.08
C VAL A 101 -13.33 18.39 19.87
N PRO A 102 -12.06 18.81 20.01
CA PRO A 102 -11.73 19.99 20.79
C PRO A 102 -12.41 21.27 20.30
N ALA A 103 -12.72 22.19 21.23
CA ALA A 103 -13.49 23.39 20.93
C ALA A 103 -12.82 24.32 19.90
N PHE A 104 -11.50 24.33 19.84
CA PHE A 104 -10.71 25.15 18.90
C PHE A 104 -10.72 24.61 17.46
N VAL A 105 -11.20 23.38 17.23
CA VAL A 105 -11.31 22.81 15.87
C VAL A 105 -12.43 23.52 15.12
N LYS A 106 -12.21 23.95 13.88
CA LYS A 106 -13.26 24.44 12.98
C LYS A 106 -13.88 23.25 12.25
N ASN A 107 -15.01 22.75 12.76
CA ASN A 107 -15.70 21.61 12.16
C ASN A 107 -16.66 22.07 11.06
N HIS A 108 -16.54 21.47 9.87
CA HIS A 108 -17.35 21.78 8.68
C HIS A 108 -18.53 20.81 8.49
N GLY A 109 -18.65 19.80 9.36
CA GLY A 109 -19.61 18.72 9.15
C GLY A 109 -19.19 17.80 8.00
N LEU A 110 -20.12 16.97 7.53
CA LEU A 110 -19.89 16.17 6.35
C LEU A 110 -19.97 17.06 5.10
N LEU A 111 -18.87 17.11 4.36
CA LEU A 111 -18.77 17.86 3.10
C LEU A 111 -19.00 16.95 1.91
N ALA A 112 -19.61 17.49 0.85
CA ALA A 112 -19.59 16.84 -0.45
C ALA A 112 -18.16 16.83 -1.02
N GLN A 113 -17.90 15.96 -2.00
CA GLN A 113 -16.54 15.77 -2.55
C GLN A 113 -15.92 17.08 -3.07
N ALA A 114 -16.68 17.89 -3.82
CA ALA A 114 -16.19 19.16 -4.36
C ALA A 114 -15.85 20.18 -3.27
N GLU A 115 -16.63 20.21 -2.18
CA GLU A 115 -16.38 21.11 -1.04
C GLU A 115 -15.16 20.66 -0.23
N LEU A 116 -14.99 19.33 -0.07
CA LEU A 116 -13.79 18.76 0.54
C LEU A 116 -12.54 19.12 -0.28
N GLN A 117 -12.59 19.00 -1.60
CA GLN A 117 -11.48 19.39 -2.47
C GLN A 117 -11.17 20.89 -2.33
N GLN A 118 -12.17 21.77 -2.32
CA GLN A 118 -11.97 23.19 -2.08
C GLN A 118 -11.30 23.47 -0.72
N LEU A 119 -11.67 22.72 0.32
CA LEU A 119 -11.03 22.80 1.63
C LEU A 119 -9.55 22.36 1.57
N LEU A 120 -9.27 21.24 0.90
CA LEU A 120 -7.91 20.68 0.74
C LEU A 120 -7.00 21.60 -0.10
N ARG A 121 -7.52 22.22 -1.16
CA ARG A 121 -6.80 23.21 -1.97
C ARG A 121 -6.30 24.41 -1.16
N ARG A 122 -6.96 24.71 -0.03
CA ARG A 122 -6.55 25.78 0.89
C ARG A 122 -5.63 25.29 2.02
N ALA A 123 -5.82 24.09 2.53
CA ALA A 123 -5.10 23.58 3.69
C ALA A 123 -3.66 23.18 3.34
N LYS A 124 -2.66 23.49 4.17
CA LYS A 124 -1.29 23.01 3.96
C LYS A 124 -1.10 21.56 4.38
N LEU A 125 -1.73 21.18 5.49
CA LEU A 125 -1.51 19.90 6.15
C LEU A 125 -2.80 19.06 6.15
N PHE A 126 -2.68 17.79 5.84
CA PHE A 126 -3.71 16.78 6.06
C PHE A 126 -3.20 15.79 7.10
N ILE A 127 -3.90 15.62 8.22
CA ILE A 127 -3.39 14.85 9.37
C ILE A 127 -4.21 13.58 9.61
N GLY A 128 -3.54 12.44 9.54
CA GLY A 128 -4.06 11.12 9.87
C GLY A 128 -3.98 10.81 11.36
N PHE A 129 -4.99 10.14 11.92
CA PHE A 129 -5.02 9.74 13.33
C PHE A 129 -4.60 8.28 13.60
N GLY A 130 -4.26 7.55 12.54
CA GLY A 130 -3.97 6.11 12.58
C GLY A 130 -5.13 5.23 12.15
N PHE A 131 -6.30 5.82 11.91
CA PHE A 131 -7.48 5.15 11.36
C PHE A 131 -8.32 6.17 10.57
N PRO A 132 -8.98 5.79 9.46
CA PRO A 132 -8.95 4.47 8.81
C PRO A 132 -7.62 4.17 8.10
N TYR A 133 -7.35 2.88 7.86
CA TYR A 133 -6.15 2.39 7.17
C TYR A 133 -6.31 2.48 5.65
N GLU A 134 -5.26 2.91 4.95
CA GLU A 134 -5.12 2.80 3.48
C GLU A 134 -6.34 3.31 2.67
N GLY A 135 -7.02 4.34 3.18
CA GLY A 135 -8.12 4.97 2.47
C GLY A 135 -7.64 5.92 1.36
N PRO A 136 -8.53 6.36 0.46
CA PRO A 136 -8.16 7.21 -0.67
C PRO A 136 -7.83 8.67 -0.30
N ALA A 137 -8.38 9.16 0.83
CA ALA A 137 -8.34 10.58 1.18
C ALA A 137 -6.92 11.18 1.32
N PRO A 138 -5.90 10.48 1.85
CA PRO A 138 -4.53 10.99 1.85
C PRO A 138 -3.99 11.29 0.45
N LEU A 139 -4.24 10.42 -0.53
CA LEU A 139 -3.81 10.64 -1.91
C LEU A 139 -4.57 11.81 -2.57
N GLU A 140 -5.88 11.94 -2.30
CA GLU A 140 -6.65 13.11 -2.74
C GLU A 140 -6.12 14.42 -2.12
N ALA A 141 -5.70 14.39 -0.86
CA ALA A 141 -5.12 15.54 -0.18
C ALA A 141 -3.78 15.94 -0.80
N ILE A 142 -2.90 14.96 -1.07
CA ILE A 142 -1.60 15.19 -1.72
C ILE A 142 -1.80 15.71 -3.15
N ALA A 143 -2.77 15.17 -3.88
CA ALA A 143 -3.17 15.66 -5.21
C ALA A 143 -3.64 17.12 -5.18
N ASN A 144 -4.20 17.60 -4.07
CA ASN A 144 -4.57 19.01 -3.86
C ASN A 144 -3.47 19.82 -3.14
N GLY A 145 -2.24 19.30 -3.11
CA GLY A 145 -1.04 19.97 -2.59
C GLY A 145 -0.90 19.97 -1.08
N CYS A 146 -1.63 19.14 -0.34
CA CYS A 146 -1.41 18.99 1.09
C CYS A 146 -0.19 18.10 1.36
N ILE A 147 0.54 18.40 2.43
CA ILE A 147 1.41 17.40 3.05
C ILE A 147 0.53 16.48 3.89
N PHE A 148 0.68 15.17 3.74
CA PHE A 148 0.04 14.17 4.59
C PHE A 148 0.94 13.80 5.76
N LEU A 149 0.48 14.04 6.98
CA LEU A 149 1.14 13.63 8.22
C LEU A 149 0.39 12.44 8.81
N GLN A 150 1.09 11.33 9.00
CA GLN A 150 0.51 10.09 9.51
C GLN A 150 1.33 9.51 10.67
N PRO A 151 0.68 8.75 11.57
CA PRO A 151 1.39 8.08 12.64
C PRO A 151 2.19 6.89 12.11
N LYS A 152 3.38 6.72 12.68
CA LYS A 152 4.18 5.49 12.63
C LYS A 152 3.63 4.49 13.64
N PHE A 153 3.57 3.22 13.27
CA PHE A 153 3.19 2.12 14.17
C PHE A 153 4.41 1.30 14.54
N ASN A 154 4.75 1.32 15.82
CA ASN A 154 5.82 0.50 16.38
C ASN A 154 5.34 -0.17 17.69
N PRO A 155 5.12 -1.49 17.71
CA PRO A 155 5.28 -2.42 16.59
C PRO A 155 4.25 -2.20 15.46
N PRO A 156 4.53 -2.64 14.22
CA PRO A 156 3.56 -2.62 13.13
C PRO A 156 2.27 -3.37 13.47
N HIS A 157 1.13 -2.85 13.00
CA HIS A 157 -0.17 -3.47 13.23
C HIS A 157 -0.40 -4.67 12.29
N SER A 158 -1.04 -5.72 12.80
CA SER A 158 -1.31 -6.96 12.06
C SER A 158 -2.49 -7.71 12.66
N SER A 159 -2.90 -8.81 12.02
CA SER A 159 -3.94 -9.70 12.52
C SER A 159 -3.63 -10.32 13.89
N LEU A 160 -2.36 -10.34 14.30
CA LEU A 160 -1.91 -10.91 15.58
C LEU A 160 -2.00 -9.94 16.76
N ASN A 161 -1.91 -8.64 16.52
CA ASN A 161 -1.75 -7.64 17.61
C ASN A 161 -2.75 -6.49 17.57
N HIS A 162 -3.63 -6.40 16.57
CA HIS A 162 -4.57 -5.28 16.44
C HIS A 162 -5.97 -5.76 16.05
N GLU A 163 -6.99 -5.30 16.79
CA GLU A 163 -8.38 -5.77 16.69
C GLU A 163 -8.95 -5.64 15.28
N PHE A 164 -8.75 -4.49 14.63
CA PHE A 164 -9.23 -4.26 13.24
C PHE A 164 -8.75 -5.32 12.24
N PHE A 165 -7.53 -5.87 12.42
CA PHE A 165 -6.97 -6.86 11.49
C PHE A 165 -7.26 -8.31 11.91
N ARG A 166 -7.84 -8.53 13.10
CA ARG A 166 -8.12 -9.88 13.61
C ARG A 166 -9.06 -10.62 12.65
N GLY A 167 -8.72 -11.86 12.32
CA GLY A 167 -9.51 -12.70 11.41
C GLY A 167 -9.40 -12.35 9.92
N LYS A 168 -8.68 -11.30 9.54
CA LYS A 168 -8.41 -11.00 8.13
C LYS A 168 -7.44 -12.04 7.55
N PRO A 169 -7.66 -12.54 6.32
CA PRO A 169 -6.85 -13.58 5.69
C PRO A 169 -5.52 -13.02 5.16
N THR A 170 -4.72 -12.44 6.04
CA THR A 170 -3.40 -11.89 5.69
C THR A 170 -2.45 -11.91 6.89
N SER A 171 -1.18 -12.20 6.63
CA SER A 171 -0.07 -12.07 7.58
C SER A 171 0.64 -10.72 7.48
N ARG A 172 0.13 -9.80 6.65
CA ARG A 172 0.74 -8.50 6.39
C ARG A 172 0.80 -7.65 7.67
N LYS A 173 1.94 -6.97 7.81
CA LYS A 173 2.19 -5.98 8.87
C LYS A 173 2.13 -4.57 8.29
N VAL A 174 1.49 -3.66 9.01
CA VAL A 174 1.21 -2.28 8.60
C VAL A 174 2.05 -1.35 9.47
N SER A 175 3.04 -0.68 8.88
CA SER A 175 4.02 0.18 9.56
C SER A 175 3.52 1.60 9.85
N SER A 176 2.48 2.04 9.16
CA SER A 176 1.91 3.39 9.26
C SER A 176 0.45 3.39 8.80
N GLN A 177 -0.28 4.50 8.98
CA GLN A 177 -1.70 4.56 8.59
C GLN A 177 -1.92 4.26 7.09
N HIS A 178 -0.98 4.67 6.24
CA HIS A 178 -1.03 4.50 4.79
C HIS A 178 0.37 4.10 4.26
N PRO A 179 0.77 2.81 4.37
CA PRO A 179 2.10 2.35 3.96
C PRO A 179 2.44 2.64 2.50
N TYR A 180 1.47 2.60 1.59
CA TYR A 180 1.71 3.00 0.20
C TYR A 180 2.21 4.44 0.08
N ALA A 181 1.60 5.38 0.82
CA ALA A 181 1.99 6.79 0.80
C ALA A 181 3.35 6.99 1.47
N GLU A 182 3.66 6.22 2.50
CA GLU A 182 4.99 6.19 3.12
C GLU A 182 6.08 5.75 2.13
N GLN A 183 5.85 4.66 1.39
CA GLN A 183 6.87 3.99 0.59
C GLN A 183 7.00 4.56 -0.84
N HIS A 184 5.90 4.90 -1.50
CA HIS A 184 5.89 5.23 -2.92
C HIS A 184 5.72 6.73 -3.19
N VAL A 185 5.28 7.50 -2.20
CA VAL A 185 5.20 8.97 -2.28
C VAL A 185 6.28 9.63 -1.43
N GLY A 186 6.35 9.29 -0.15
CA GLY A 186 7.41 9.74 0.76
C GLY A 186 7.50 11.27 0.92
N ARG A 187 8.62 11.73 1.49
CA ARG A 187 8.89 13.17 1.67
C ARG A 187 9.13 13.86 0.30
N PRO A 188 8.73 15.13 0.13
CA PRO A 188 8.18 16.03 1.14
C PRO A 188 6.66 15.92 1.34
N HIS A 189 5.95 15.11 0.54
CA HIS A 189 4.49 15.07 0.57
C HIS A 189 3.92 14.23 1.70
N VAL A 190 4.69 13.28 2.24
CA VAL A 190 4.28 12.37 3.31
C VAL A 190 5.29 12.36 4.44
N TYR A 191 4.81 12.63 5.65
CA TYR A 191 5.56 12.52 6.90
C TYR A 191 4.97 11.40 7.75
N THR A 192 5.80 10.40 8.05
CA THR A 192 5.45 9.31 8.97
C THR A 192 6.22 9.52 10.29
N VAL A 193 5.50 9.77 11.38
CA VAL A 193 6.07 10.24 12.66
C VAL A 193 5.46 9.47 13.83
N ASP A 194 6.23 9.19 14.88
CA ASP A 194 5.65 8.70 16.13
C ASP A 194 4.93 9.84 16.88
N PHE A 195 3.60 9.79 16.92
CA PHE A 195 2.79 10.81 17.59
C PHE A 195 2.93 10.80 19.11
N ASN A 196 3.47 9.73 19.70
CA ASN A 196 3.76 9.68 21.14
C ASN A 196 5.07 10.40 21.48
N ASN A 197 5.93 10.63 20.49
CA ASN A 197 7.16 11.38 20.64
C ASN A 197 6.92 12.86 20.33
N SER A 198 6.70 13.66 21.38
CA SER A 198 6.35 15.08 21.23
C SER A 198 7.45 15.91 20.56
N GLU A 199 8.72 15.57 20.75
CA GLU A 199 9.85 16.26 20.12
C GLU A 199 9.91 15.97 18.62
N GLU A 200 9.76 14.71 18.23
CA GLU A 200 9.72 14.29 16.82
C GLU A 200 8.52 14.93 16.10
N PHE A 201 7.35 14.93 16.75
CA PHE A 201 6.15 15.59 16.22
C PHE A 201 6.33 17.09 16.05
N ASP A 202 6.84 17.82 17.07
CA ASP A 202 7.08 19.26 16.99
C ASP A 202 8.10 19.61 15.89
N ALA A 203 9.19 18.83 15.80
CA ALA A 203 10.21 18.98 14.77
C ALA A 203 9.64 18.79 13.36
N ALA A 204 8.81 17.76 13.16
CA ALA A 204 8.15 17.52 11.88
C ALA A 204 7.21 18.67 11.49
N ILE A 205 6.42 19.21 12.43
CA ILE A 205 5.56 20.36 12.13
C ILE A 205 6.40 21.59 11.75
N ARG A 206 7.50 21.88 12.45
CA ARG A 206 8.39 23.00 12.10
C ARG A 206 9.03 22.84 10.72
N GLU A 207 9.38 21.62 10.34
CA GLU A 207 9.89 21.31 9.01
C GLU A 207 8.81 21.57 7.95
N ILE A 208 7.61 21.02 8.15
CA ILE A 208 6.44 21.20 7.28
C ILE A 208 6.13 22.68 7.06
N MET A 209 6.18 23.51 8.11
CA MET A 209 5.90 24.94 8.01
C MET A 209 6.81 25.66 7.00
N ARG A 210 8.04 25.17 6.79
CA ARG A 210 9.04 25.77 5.89
C ARG A 210 8.94 25.33 4.42
N ILE A 211 8.12 24.32 4.13
CA ILE A 211 8.03 23.73 2.78
C ILE A 211 6.95 24.46 1.98
N ASP A 212 7.28 24.89 0.76
CA ASP A 212 6.28 25.26 -0.22
C ASP A 212 5.84 24.01 -0.98
N VAL A 213 4.60 23.58 -0.73
CA VAL A 213 4.08 22.30 -1.20
C VAL A 213 3.55 22.43 -2.61
N GLU A 214 3.93 21.49 -3.48
CA GLU A 214 3.35 21.34 -4.81
C GLU A 214 2.28 20.23 -4.79
N PRO A 215 1.13 20.41 -5.48
CA PRO A 215 0.23 19.31 -5.81
C PRO A 215 0.97 18.14 -6.46
N TYR A 216 0.76 16.92 -5.95
CA TYR A 216 1.41 15.73 -6.49
C TYR A 216 0.43 14.56 -6.59
N LEU A 217 0.44 13.87 -7.72
CA LEU A 217 -0.37 12.69 -7.94
C LEU A 217 0.51 11.63 -8.64
N PRO A 218 0.74 10.46 -8.04
CA PRO A 218 1.43 9.38 -8.73
C PRO A 218 0.69 8.98 -10.00
N TYR A 219 1.43 8.69 -11.07
CA TYR A 219 0.87 8.39 -12.39
C TYR A 219 -0.18 7.27 -12.36
N GLU A 220 0.03 6.22 -11.57
CA GLU A 220 -0.92 5.10 -11.45
C GLU A 220 -2.30 5.45 -10.87
N TYR A 221 -2.45 6.63 -10.29
CA TYR A 221 -3.72 7.20 -9.80
C TYR A 221 -4.31 8.28 -10.73
N THR A 222 -3.72 8.51 -11.90
CA THR A 222 -4.32 9.34 -12.97
C THR A 222 -5.31 8.51 -13.79
N CYS A 223 -6.15 9.18 -14.59
CA CYS A 223 -7.03 8.50 -15.54
C CYS A 223 -6.21 7.63 -16.51
N GLU A 224 -5.13 8.20 -17.05
CA GLU A 224 -4.26 7.54 -18.02
C GLU A 224 -3.54 6.34 -17.40
N GLY A 225 -2.95 6.49 -16.22
CA GLY A 225 -2.25 5.40 -15.54
C GLY A 225 -3.18 4.26 -15.14
N MET A 226 -4.42 4.55 -14.72
CA MET A 226 -5.40 3.50 -14.47
C MET A 226 -5.81 2.79 -15.77
N LEU A 227 -6.01 3.51 -16.86
CA LEU A 227 -6.35 2.92 -18.17
C LEU A 227 -5.20 2.08 -18.73
N GLU A 228 -3.95 2.52 -18.63
CA GLU A 228 -2.75 1.75 -19.02
C GLU A 228 -2.71 0.42 -18.26
N ARG A 229 -2.88 0.46 -16.94
CA ARG A 229 -2.89 -0.72 -16.07
C ARG A 229 -4.03 -1.67 -16.40
N LEU A 230 -5.25 -1.15 -16.51
CA LEU A 230 -6.43 -1.95 -16.87
C LEU A 230 -6.30 -2.57 -18.26
N HIS A 231 -5.82 -1.80 -19.23
CA HIS A 231 -5.59 -2.28 -20.58
C HIS A 231 -4.57 -3.43 -20.58
N ALA A 232 -3.45 -3.27 -19.88
CA ALA A 232 -2.43 -4.31 -19.75
C ALA A 232 -3.00 -5.59 -19.11
N TYR A 233 -3.81 -5.47 -18.05
CA TYR A 233 -4.50 -6.62 -17.45
C TYR A 233 -5.45 -7.30 -18.42
N ILE A 234 -6.30 -6.54 -19.13
CA ILE A 234 -7.28 -7.10 -20.06
C ILE A 234 -6.60 -7.82 -21.24
N GLN A 235 -5.48 -7.30 -21.74
CA GLN A 235 -4.76 -7.89 -22.87
C GLN A 235 -3.95 -9.13 -22.47
N ASN A 236 -3.31 -9.10 -21.30
CA ASN A 236 -2.25 -10.04 -20.98
C ASN A 236 -2.53 -10.95 -19.78
N GLN A 237 -3.44 -10.61 -18.86
CA GLN A 237 -3.79 -11.55 -17.80
C GLN A 237 -4.53 -12.74 -18.43
N PRO A 238 -4.01 -13.98 -18.27
CA PRO A 238 -4.54 -15.13 -18.97
C PRO A 238 -6.01 -15.37 -18.60
N ASN A 239 -6.86 -15.43 -19.62
CA ASN A 239 -8.28 -15.73 -19.44
C ASN A 239 -8.46 -17.19 -18.96
N SER A 240 -9.44 -17.45 -18.10
CA SER A 240 -9.86 -18.77 -17.60
C SER A 240 -10.16 -19.82 -18.68
N SER A 241 -10.12 -19.48 -19.97
CA SER A 241 -10.23 -20.44 -21.06
C SER A 241 -9.04 -21.41 -21.14
N VAL A 242 -7.92 -21.11 -20.49
CA VAL A 242 -6.78 -22.03 -20.34
C VAL A 242 -6.95 -22.85 -19.06
N LEU A 243 -7.99 -23.69 -19.02
CA LEU A 243 -8.18 -24.66 -17.95
C LEU A 243 -7.03 -25.68 -17.97
N ALA A 244 -6.59 -26.07 -16.77
CA ALA A 244 -5.43 -26.87 -16.40
C ALA A 244 -5.39 -28.34 -16.89
N TRP A 245 -5.94 -28.65 -18.06
CA TRP A 245 -5.90 -29.98 -18.70
C TRP A 245 -5.15 -29.99 -20.04
N ALA A 246 -4.67 -28.83 -20.51
CA ALA A 246 -3.83 -28.78 -21.70
C ALA A 246 -2.40 -29.18 -21.33
N SER A 247 -1.99 -30.37 -21.76
CA SER A 247 -0.66 -30.97 -21.54
C SER A 247 0.52 -30.16 -22.11
N ASN A 248 0.25 -29.03 -22.77
CA ASN A 248 1.22 -28.13 -23.40
C ASN A 248 1.03 -26.68 -22.88
N ALA A 249 1.13 -26.47 -21.57
CA ALA A 249 1.15 -25.12 -20.98
C ALA A 249 2.46 -24.33 -21.26
N SER A 250 3.43 -24.95 -21.92
CA SER A 250 4.70 -24.36 -22.35
C SER A 250 4.60 -23.45 -23.58
N ASP A 251 3.50 -23.52 -24.33
CA ASP A 251 3.34 -22.81 -25.61
C ASP A 251 2.72 -21.40 -25.47
N PHE A 252 2.38 -20.97 -24.25
CA PHE A 252 1.84 -19.65 -23.99
C PHE A 252 2.88 -18.73 -23.34
N PRO A 253 3.07 -17.50 -23.85
CA PRO A 253 3.97 -16.53 -23.23
C PRO A 253 3.49 -16.23 -21.80
N SER A 254 4.42 -16.26 -20.84
CA SER A 254 4.11 -15.83 -19.47
C SER A 254 3.93 -14.32 -19.45
N TRP A 255 2.94 -13.84 -18.69
CA TRP A 255 2.83 -12.44 -18.34
C TRP A 255 2.77 -12.29 -16.81
N PRO A 256 3.65 -11.49 -16.18
CA PRO A 256 4.82 -10.82 -16.77
C PRO A 256 5.80 -11.75 -17.52
N PRO A 257 6.60 -11.23 -18.47
CA PRO A 257 7.56 -12.05 -19.20
C PRO A 257 8.65 -12.58 -18.26
N LEU A 258 9.16 -13.78 -18.53
CA LEU A 258 10.23 -14.38 -17.73
C LEU A 258 11.52 -13.51 -17.73
N SER A 259 11.72 -12.66 -18.75
CA SER A 259 12.81 -11.67 -18.79
C SER A 259 12.78 -10.67 -17.63
N ALA A 260 11.61 -10.43 -17.02
CA ALA A 260 11.45 -9.57 -15.86
C ALA A 260 11.87 -10.24 -14.54
N LEU A 261 12.03 -11.57 -14.52
CA LEU A 261 12.40 -12.31 -13.31
C LEU A 261 13.77 -11.86 -12.79
N ARG A 262 13.80 -11.48 -11.52
CA ARG A 262 14.99 -11.22 -10.72
C ARG A 262 14.91 -12.10 -9.49
N LEU A 263 15.78 -13.10 -9.42
CA LEU A 263 15.80 -14.04 -8.32
C LEU A 263 16.52 -13.44 -7.11
N VAL A 264 15.86 -13.42 -5.95
CA VAL A 264 16.40 -12.86 -4.71
C VAL A 264 16.25 -13.89 -3.59
N ALA A 265 17.26 -14.01 -2.73
CA ALA A 265 17.17 -14.78 -1.49
C ALA A 265 16.75 -13.87 -0.34
N SER A 266 15.73 -14.27 0.42
CA SER A 266 15.41 -13.59 1.67
C SER A 266 16.46 -13.89 2.75
N LEU A 267 16.54 -13.00 3.74
CA LEU A 267 17.13 -13.31 5.04
C LEU A 267 16.15 -14.14 5.88
N GLU A 268 16.66 -14.78 6.93
CA GLU A 268 15.82 -15.42 7.95
C GLU A 268 14.94 -14.36 8.64
N GLY A 269 13.67 -14.69 8.84
CA GLY A 269 12.66 -13.77 9.38
C GLY A 269 12.14 -12.74 8.39
N GLN A 270 12.66 -12.71 7.15
CA GLN A 270 12.23 -11.82 6.08
C GLN A 270 11.29 -12.52 5.09
N SER A 271 10.24 -11.81 4.65
CA SER A 271 9.32 -12.26 3.60
C SER A 271 9.86 -11.96 2.20
N CYS A 272 9.26 -12.53 1.15
CA CYS A 272 9.62 -12.16 -0.22
C CYS A 272 9.20 -10.73 -0.58
N VAL A 273 8.12 -10.22 0.02
CA VAL A 273 7.75 -8.80 -0.09
C VAL A 273 8.92 -7.91 0.34
N GLU A 274 9.45 -8.13 1.55
CA GLU A 274 10.54 -7.33 2.11
C GLU A 274 11.87 -7.55 1.35
N ALA A 275 12.15 -8.79 0.93
CA ALA A 275 13.37 -9.11 0.19
C ALA A 275 13.42 -8.41 -1.17
N CYS A 276 12.32 -8.46 -1.93
CA CYS A 276 12.22 -7.74 -3.20
C CYS A 276 12.27 -6.22 -2.98
N GLN A 277 11.55 -5.69 -1.98
CA GLN A 277 11.54 -4.25 -1.69
C GLN A 277 12.94 -3.72 -1.33
N ASN A 278 13.70 -4.46 -0.51
CA ASN A 278 15.08 -4.08 -0.17
C ASN A 278 16.03 -4.10 -1.38
N ALA A 279 15.66 -4.83 -2.43
CA ALA A 279 16.38 -4.86 -3.71
C ALA A 279 15.81 -3.87 -4.73
N GLU A 280 14.90 -2.95 -4.34
CA GLU A 280 14.19 -2.02 -5.22
C GLU A 280 13.37 -2.72 -6.31
N LEU A 281 12.78 -3.87 -5.96
CA LEU A 281 11.96 -4.71 -6.83
C LEU A 281 10.61 -4.99 -6.18
N PHE A 282 9.70 -5.57 -6.96
CA PHE A 282 8.39 -6.01 -6.49
C PHE A 282 8.30 -7.54 -6.55
N CYS A 283 7.70 -8.19 -5.55
CA CYS A 283 7.50 -9.64 -5.61
C CYS A 283 6.44 -9.99 -6.66
N GLU A 284 6.70 -10.99 -7.49
CA GLU A 284 5.82 -11.41 -8.59
C GLU A 284 5.39 -12.86 -8.42
N PRO A 285 4.19 -13.12 -7.86
CA PRO A 285 3.77 -14.46 -7.53
C PRO A 285 3.59 -15.35 -8.77
N ALA A 286 3.22 -14.79 -9.92
CA ALA A 286 3.03 -15.57 -11.16
C ALA A 286 4.32 -16.24 -11.66
N LEU A 287 5.48 -15.80 -11.15
CA LEU A 287 6.79 -16.33 -11.50
C LEU A 287 7.30 -17.43 -10.55
N PHE A 288 6.61 -17.72 -9.44
CA PHE A 288 7.02 -18.80 -8.52
C PHE A 288 7.17 -20.15 -9.21
N ARG A 289 6.27 -20.47 -10.14
CA ARG A 289 6.29 -21.72 -10.92
C ARG A 289 7.59 -21.94 -11.71
N PHE A 290 8.33 -20.87 -12.03
CA PHE A 290 9.59 -20.96 -12.78
C PHE A 290 10.81 -21.10 -11.87
N ILE A 291 10.69 -20.81 -10.58
CA ILE A 291 11.79 -20.86 -9.62
C ILE A 291 11.67 -22.05 -8.65
N ASN A 292 10.59 -22.82 -8.74
CA ASN A 292 10.33 -23.99 -7.90
C ASN A 292 11.12 -25.24 -8.38
N ILE A 293 12.42 -25.08 -8.60
CA ILE A 293 13.34 -26.11 -9.12
C ILE A 293 14.72 -25.96 -8.44
N ARG A 294 15.50 -27.05 -8.40
CA ARG A 294 16.83 -27.08 -7.77
C ARG A 294 17.79 -26.06 -8.39
N GLU A 295 17.72 -25.88 -9.71
CA GLU A 295 18.61 -25.00 -10.47
C GLU A 295 18.47 -23.54 -10.04
N ALA A 296 17.28 -23.12 -9.61
CA ALA A 296 17.05 -21.77 -9.12
C ALA A 296 17.75 -21.51 -7.78
N PHE A 297 17.84 -22.51 -6.90
CA PHE A 297 18.64 -22.42 -5.68
C PHE A 297 20.14 -22.37 -5.98
N ASN A 298 20.60 -23.21 -6.92
CA ASN A 298 22.00 -23.21 -7.34
C ASN A 298 22.42 -21.86 -7.93
N ALA A 299 21.52 -21.16 -8.63
CA ALA A 299 21.78 -19.82 -9.18
C ALA A 299 22.05 -18.75 -8.11
N LEU A 300 21.69 -18.99 -6.86
CA LEU A 300 21.99 -18.14 -5.70
C LEU A 300 22.97 -18.81 -4.73
N ASP A 301 23.74 -19.79 -5.19
CA ASP A 301 24.77 -20.50 -4.42
C ASP A 301 24.27 -21.15 -3.11
N PHE A 302 23.00 -21.60 -3.07
CA PHE A 302 22.50 -22.35 -1.93
C PHE A 302 23.07 -23.78 -1.89
N PRO A 303 23.61 -24.24 -0.75
CA PRO A 303 24.16 -25.59 -0.61
C PRO A 303 23.03 -26.60 -0.35
N CYS A 304 22.22 -26.89 -1.36
CA CYS A 304 21.14 -27.88 -1.27
C CYS A 304 21.70 -29.32 -1.25
N GLU A 305 21.94 -29.89 -0.07
CA GLU A 305 22.33 -31.30 0.08
C GLU A 305 21.13 -32.22 -0.25
N GLY A 306 19.96 -31.88 0.27
CA GLY A 306 18.69 -32.55 0.00
C GLY A 306 17.69 -31.66 -0.75
N LEU A 307 16.74 -32.30 -1.42
CA LEU A 307 15.58 -31.64 -2.02
C LEU A 307 14.33 -32.33 -1.48
N ASP A 308 13.44 -31.55 -0.90
CA ASP A 308 12.16 -32.04 -0.41
C ASP A 308 11.01 -31.26 -1.06
N SER A 309 9.81 -31.84 -1.07
CA SER A 309 8.62 -31.23 -1.66
C SER A 309 7.45 -31.36 -0.71
N GLU A 310 6.96 -30.24 -0.20
CA GLU A 310 5.88 -30.20 0.79
C GLU A 310 4.84 -29.12 0.46
N MET A 311 3.65 -29.24 1.06
CA MET A 311 2.60 -28.20 0.98
C MET A 311 2.79 -27.17 2.08
N ASN A 312 3.48 -26.06 1.76
CA ASN A 312 3.73 -24.99 2.73
C ASN A 312 3.90 -23.64 2.04
N HIS A 313 3.09 -22.65 2.43
CA HIS A 313 3.09 -21.31 1.81
C HIS A 313 4.42 -20.52 1.89
N LEU A 314 5.37 -20.99 2.70
CA LEU A 314 6.71 -20.41 2.79
C LEU A 314 7.68 -20.93 1.73
N LEU A 315 7.33 -22.00 1.01
CA LEU A 315 8.18 -22.58 -0.04
C LEU A 315 7.98 -21.86 -1.38
N PRO A 316 8.99 -21.84 -2.28
CA PRO A 316 10.31 -22.50 -2.16
C PRO A 316 11.26 -21.79 -1.18
N ALA A 317 12.00 -22.58 -0.40
CA ALA A 317 12.93 -22.04 0.59
C ALA A 317 14.05 -23.01 0.98
N PHE A 318 15.16 -22.46 1.47
CA PHE A 318 16.30 -23.20 2.00
C PHE A 318 16.27 -23.23 3.53
N SER A 319 16.49 -24.41 4.10
CA SER A 319 16.65 -24.67 5.53
C SER A 319 18.14 -24.84 5.85
N ALA A 320 18.74 -23.89 6.56
CA ALA A 320 20.15 -23.99 6.96
C ALA A 320 20.38 -25.09 7.99
N GLU A 321 19.38 -25.38 8.84
CA GLU A 321 19.44 -26.42 9.88
C GLU A 321 19.55 -27.83 9.27
N GLN A 322 18.86 -28.06 8.16
CA GLN A 322 18.82 -29.37 7.48
C GLN A 322 19.71 -29.44 6.23
N ALA A 323 20.26 -28.30 5.78
CA ALA A 323 20.91 -28.16 4.48
C ALA A 323 20.02 -28.61 3.30
N GLU A 324 18.70 -28.38 3.42
CA GLU A 324 17.68 -28.85 2.49
C GLU A 324 16.98 -27.70 1.77
N CYS A 325 16.70 -27.92 0.48
CA CYS A 325 15.90 -27.01 -0.34
C CYS A 325 14.49 -27.59 -0.50
N GLY A 326 13.50 -26.90 0.05
CA GLY A 326 12.11 -27.27 -0.02
C GLY A 326 11.44 -26.65 -1.26
N LEU A 327 10.75 -27.48 -2.03
CA LEU A 327 9.90 -27.11 -3.15
C LEU A 327 8.43 -27.10 -2.73
N GLN A 328 7.66 -26.21 -3.32
CA GLN A 328 6.21 -26.19 -3.16
C GLN A 328 5.57 -27.33 -3.95
N GLN A 329 4.74 -28.13 -3.29
CA GLN A 329 3.96 -29.17 -3.94
C GLN A 329 2.62 -28.65 -4.51
N ASP A 330 1.98 -27.70 -3.83
CA ASP A 330 0.70 -27.12 -4.24
C ASP A 330 0.90 -25.68 -4.77
N PRO A 331 0.76 -25.44 -6.10
CA PRO A 331 0.93 -24.11 -6.68
C PRO A 331 0.04 -23.04 -6.03
N LEU A 332 -1.13 -23.39 -5.51
CA LEU A 332 -2.05 -22.45 -4.87
C LEU A 332 -1.50 -21.88 -3.55
N LEU A 333 -0.46 -22.48 -2.99
CA LEU A 333 0.19 -22.02 -1.78
C LEU A 333 1.38 -21.10 -2.05
N PHE A 334 1.75 -20.84 -3.31
CA PHE A 334 2.77 -19.82 -3.58
C PHE A 334 2.34 -18.46 -2.98
N SER A 335 3.24 -17.84 -2.24
CA SER A 335 2.94 -16.57 -1.57
C SER A 335 4.17 -15.70 -1.40
N CYS A 336 4.08 -14.44 -1.79
CA CYS A 336 5.05 -13.42 -1.48
C CYS A 336 5.07 -13.09 0.02
N ALA A 337 3.90 -13.16 0.67
CA ALA A 337 3.75 -12.94 2.11
C ALA A 337 4.30 -14.11 2.95
N GLY A 338 4.47 -13.86 4.24
CA GLY A 338 4.99 -14.84 5.20
C GLY A 338 6.51 -14.85 5.31
N SER A 339 6.99 -15.00 6.53
CA SER A 339 8.41 -15.11 6.86
C SER A 339 8.63 -16.15 7.95
N SER A 340 9.86 -16.67 8.03
CA SER A 340 10.24 -17.69 9.01
C SER A 340 11.69 -17.48 9.42
N ILE A 341 11.95 -17.65 10.71
CA ILE A 341 13.33 -17.63 11.25
C ILE A 341 14.13 -18.88 10.86
N LYS A 342 13.47 -19.92 10.34
CA LYS A 342 14.10 -21.19 9.96
C LYS A 342 14.48 -21.26 8.48
N TYR A 343 13.88 -20.39 7.67
CA TYR A 343 13.95 -20.48 6.22
C TYR A 343 14.49 -19.19 5.62
N ARG A 344 15.36 -19.37 4.62
CA ARG A 344 15.67 -18.34 3.63
C ARG A 344 14.87 -18.63 2.38
N ARG A 345 13.92 -17.76 2.05
CA ARG A 345 12.98 -17.96 0.95
C ARG A 345 13.63 -17.62 -0.38
N LEU A 346 13.27 -18.38 -1.41
CA LEU A 346 13.62 -18.08 -2.78
C LEU A 346 12.51 -17.22 -3.39
N CYS A 347 12.81 -15.98 -3.72
CA CYS A 347 11.81 -14.96 -4.02
C CYS A 347 11.87 -14.55 -5.49
N PRO A 348 10.75 -14.68 -6.23
CA PRO A 348 10.65 -14.20 -7.60
C PRO A 348 10.29 -12.72 -7.55
N CYS A 349 11.27 -11.87 -7.83
CA CYS A 349 11.05 -10.44 -7.92
C CYS A 349 10.97 -10.01 -9.39
N ARG A 350 10.44 -8.82 -9.64
CA ARG A 350 10.47 -8.13 -10.93
C ARG A 350 10.72 -6.65 -10.75
N ASP A 351 11.17 -6.01 -11.81
CA ASP A 351 11.19 -4.56 -11.91
C ASP A 351 9.77 -3.99 -12.07
N TYR A 352 9.67 -2.67 -11.99
CA TYR A 352 8.44 -1.93 -12.22
C TYR A 352 8.72 -0.62 -12.96
N ARG A 353 7.66 -0.07 -13.57
CA ARG A 353 7.69 1.24 -14.22
C ARG A 353 7.54 2.33 -13.16
N ASN A 354 8.31 3.41 -13.28
CA ASN A 354 8.21 4.54 -12.36
C ASN A 354 6.78 5.11 -12.40
N GLY A 355 6.14 5.19 -11.24
CA GLY A 355 4.75 5.64 -11.11
C GLY A 355 3.70 4.63 -11.56
N GLN A 356 4.06 3.38 -11.89
CA GLN A 356 3.14 2.29 -12.22
C GLN A 356 3.69 0.95 -11.70
N VAL A 357 3.47 0.67 -10.42
CA VAL A 357 4.08 -0.50 -9.75
C VAL A 357 3.50 -1.83 -10.24
N ALA A 358 2.26 -1.79 -10.75
CA ALA A 358 1.56 -2.93 -11.32
C ALA A 358 2.27 -3.53 -12.55
N LEU A 359 3.07 -2.75 -13.28
CA LEU A 359 3.64 -3.15 -14.56
C LEU A 359 5.16 -3.13 -14.51
N CYS A 360 5.80 -4.22 -14.94
CA CYS A 360 7.23 -4.25 -15.26
C CYS A 360 7.56 -3.41 -16.49
N ARG A 361 8.85 -3.13 -16.75
CA ARG A 361 9.25 -2.34 -17.93
C ARG A 361 8.83 -2.99 -19.25
N ASP A 362 8.85 -4.32 -19.29
CA ASP A 362 8.52 -5.14 -20.47
C ASP A 362 7.07 -5.70 -20.43
N CYS A 363 6.18 -5.12 -19.62
CA CYS A 363 4.83 -5.64 -19.41
C CYS A 363 3.77 -5.03 -20.35
N LEU A 364 4.15 -4.13 -21.26
CA LEU A 364 3.28 -3.45 -22.22
C LEU A 364 3.51 -3.90 -23.66
#